data_AF-A0A2P2D1X9-F1
#
_entry.id   AF-A0A2P2D1X9-F1
#
_cell.length_a   1.000
_cell.length_b   1.000
_cell.length_c   1.000
_cell.angle_alpha   90.00
_cell.angle_beta   90.00
_cell.angle_gamma   90.00
#
_symmetry.space_group_name_H-M   'P 1'
#
loop_
_entity.id
_entity.type
_entity.pdbx_description
1 polymer ?
#
loop_
_entity_poly.entity_id
_entity_poly.type
_entity_poly.pdbx_seq_one_letter_code
_entity_poly.pdbx_strand_id
1 'polypeptide(L)'
;MLFDSYEKKAKGDDTDLFPLLSLLESNGLPPLNVEPISWMSFPSEPVIFTAGNSGSYSVSGTLPYGPGCNIVNITFLGSKEGTNVTISSGSNGGNWGTLDLDDCFPNYSDSFNISGSTPGKARVVYRVFNNVYNGWFPDLKAGQIIGVVNVTITAD
;
A
#
# COMPACT_ATOMS: atom_id res chain seq x y z
N MET A 1 43.59 8.47 -9.18
CA MET A 1 43.03 9.16 -10.37
C MET A 1 42.04 8.21 -11.03
N LEU A 2 40.78 8.29 -10.62
CA LEU A 2 39.68 7.39 -11.03
C LEU A 2 38.43 8.18 -11.43
N PHE A 3 38.57 9.51 -11.56
CA PHE A 3 37.50 10.46 -11.90
C PHE A 3 37.46 10.80 -13.41
N ASP A 4 38.42 10.33 -14.21
CA ASP A 4 38.48 10.66 -15.65
C ASP A 4 37.77 9.66 -16.56
N SER A 5 37.06 8.66 -16.01
CA SER A 5 36.36 7.65 -16.84
C SER A 5 34.86 7.93 -17.07
N TYR A 6 34.30 9.00 -16.49
CA TYR A 6 32.88 9.33 -16.66
C TYR A 6 32.57 10.45 -17.66
N GLU A 7 33.57 11.20 -18.14
CA GLU A 7 33.34 12.30 -19.09
C GLU A 7 33.32 11.90 -20.57
N LYS A 8 33.52 10.63 -20.91
CA LYS A 8 33.52 10.14 -22.30
C LYS A 8 32.43 9.13 -22.61
N LYS A 9 31.19 9.46 -22.23
CA LYS A 9 29.98 8.91 -22.89
C LYS A 9 28.84 9.93 -23.03
N ALA A 10 29.13 11.22 -22.89
CA ALA A 10 28.23 12.31 -23.27
C ALA A 10 28.38 12.60 -24.78
N LYS A 11 27.84 11.71 -25.63
CA LYS A 11 27.50 11.96 -27.04
C LYS A 11 26.87 10.68 -27.62
N GLY A 12 25.56 10.60 -27.49
CA GLY A 12 24.75 9.51 -28.02
C GLY A 12 23.40 9.46 -27.31
N ASP A 13 22.39 9.91 -28.04
CA ASP A 13 20.96 9.75 -27.80
C ASP A 13 20.28 10.59 -26.70
N ASP A 14 19.87 11.79 -27.13
CA ASP A 14 18.63 12.44 -26.72
C ASP A 14 17.42 11.52 -26.99
N THR A 15 17.24 10.41 -26.26
CA THR A 15 15.97 9.66 -26.21
C THR A 15 16.01 8.55 -25.16
N ASP A 16 15.83 8.88 -23.89
CA ASP A 16 15.09 8.02 -22.95
C ASP A 16 14.74 8.76 -21.65
N LEU A 17 14.14 9.95 -21.83
CA LEU A 17 13.35 10.58 -20.77
C LEU A 17 11.95 9.93 -20.65
N PHE A 18 11.64 8.94 -21.49
CA PHE A 18 10.36 8.21 -21.47
C PHE A 18 9.95 7.61 -20.12
N PRO A 19 10.82 7.00 -19.30
CA PRO A 19 10.39 6.51 -17.98
C PRO A 19 10.06 7.64 -17.00
N LEU A 20 10.71 8.81 -17.12
CA LEU A 20 10.39 9.99 -16.30
C LEU A 20 9.15 10.73 -16.82
N LEU A 21 8.95 10.76 -18.13
CA LEU A 21 7.77 11.33 -18.78
C LEU A 21 6.54 10.44 -18.61
N SER A 22 6.67 9.11 -18.57
CA SER A 22 5.56 8.21 -18.25
C SER A 22 5.13 8.35 -16.78
N LEU A 23 6.05 8.72 -15.88
CA LEU A 23 5.73 9.10 -14.50
C LEU A 23 4.90 10.40 -14.42
N LEU A 24 5.09 11.32 -15.37
CA LEU A 24 4.32 12.56 -15.48
C LEU A 24 2.95 12.35 -16.12
N GLU A 25 2.82 11.42 -17.09
CA GLU A 25 1.56 11.08 -17.74
C GLU A 25 0.67 10.13 -16.90
N SER A 26 1.25 9.36 -15.96
CA SER A 26 0.50 8.49 -15.05
C SER A 26 -0.07 9.22 -13.82
N ASN A 27 -0.76 10.35 -14.01
CA ASN A 27 -1.52 11.01 -12.93
C ASN A 27 -0.73 11.31 -11.62
N GLY A 28 0.60 11.45 -11.69
CA GLY A 28 1.42 12.08 -10.65
C GLY A 28 1.88 11.24 -9.45
N LEU A 29 1.65 9.92 -9.40
CA LEU A 29 2.17 9.06 -8.32
C LEU A 29 3.27 8.10 -8.81
N PRO A 30 4.42 8.02 -8.13
CA PRO A 30 5.51 7.13 -8.54
C PRO A 30 5.10 5.66 -8.39
N PRO A 31 5.59 4.76 -9.25
CA PRO A 31 5.32 3.33 -9.13
C PRO A 31 5.78 2.78 -7.78
N LEU A 32 5.02 1.84 -7.21
CA LEU A 32 5.39 1.12 -5.99
C LEU A 32 5.81 -0.29 -6.34
N ASN A 33 6.88 -0.76 -5.69
CA ASN A 33 7.21 -2.18 -5.68
C ASN A 33 6.34 -2.87 -4.61
N VAL A 34 5.23 -3.45 -5.05
CA VAL A 34 4.33 -4.22 -4.18
C VAL A 34 4.81 -5.67 -4.15
N GLU A 35 5.14 -6.16 -2.96
CA GLU A 35 5.50 -7.55 -2.68
C GLU A 35 4.34 -8.16 -1.87
N PRO A 36 3.25 -8.61 -2.55
CA PRO A 36 2.07 -9.11 -1.86
C PRO A 36 2.38 -10.40 -1.11
N ILE A 37 1.61 -10.64 -0.05
CA ILE A 37 1.72 -11.84 0.77
C ILE A 37 0.48 -12.70 0.52
N SER A 38 0.66 -14.01 0.37
CA SER A 38 -0.39 -14.91 -0.14
C SER A 38 -1.61 -15.05 0.75
N TRP A 39 -1.50 -14.64 2.01
CA TRP A 39 -2.51 -14.81 3.04
C TRP A 39 -3.17 -13.50 3.48
N MET A 40 -2.87 -12.37 2.82
CA MET A 40 -3.67 -11.14 2.90
C MET A 40 -4.22 -10.80 1.53
N SER A 41 -5.40 -10.20 1.53
CA SER A 41 -6.13 -9.78 0.36
C SER A 41 -6.45 -8.29 0.45
N PHE A 42 -6.14 -7.60 -0.64
CA PHE A 42 -6.48 -6.20 -0.87
C PHE A 42 -7.35 -6.11 -2.13
N PRO A 43 -8.19 -5.08 -2.26
CA PRO A 43 -8.97 -4.86 -3.46
C PRO A 43 -8.05 -4.78 -4.69
N SER A 44 -8.37 -5.55 -5.72
CA SER A 44 -7.71 -5.46 -7.04
C SER A 44 -8.24 -4.28 -7.86
N GLU A 45 -9.52 -3.94 -7.66
CA GLU A 45 -10.17 -2.84 -8.35
C GLU A 45 -10.05 -1.52 -7.59
N PRO A 46 -9.90 -0.38 -8.28
CA PRO A 46 -9.89 0.92 -7.64
C PRO A 46 -11.23 1.24 -6.96
N VAL A 47 -11.17 1.92 -5.82
CA VAL A 47 -12.33 2.57 -5.23
C VAL A 47 -12.61 3.86 -5.98
N ILE A 48 -13.79 3.97 -6.58
CA ILE A 48 -14.18 5.13 -7.40
C ILE A 48 -15.40 5.79 -6.79
N PHE A 49 -15.34 7.09 -6.55
CA PHE A 49 -16.46 7.89 -6.06
C PHE A 49 -16.32 9.35 -6.50
N THR A 50 -17.42 10.09 -6.52
CA THR A 50 -17.41 11.52 -6.85
C THR A 50 -16.95 12.37 -5.66
N ALA A 51 -16.31 13.50 -5.91
CA ALA A 51 -15.90 14.44 -4.88
C ALA A 51 -17.09 14.81 -3.97
N GLY A 52 -16.86 14.83 -2.66
CA GLY A 52 -17.92 15.06 -1.66
C GLY A 52 -18.68 13.79 -1.25
N ASN A 53 -18.53 12.68 -1.98
CA ASN A 53 -19.07 11.37 -1.62
C ASN A 53 -18.01 10.48 -0.96
N SER A 54 -18.38 9.21 -0.76
CA SER A 54 -17.52 8.17 -0.19
C SER A 54 -17.59 6.88 -0.98
N GLY A 55 -16.50 6.12 -0.94
CA GLY A 55 -16.45 4.72 -1.32
C GLY A 55 -16.14 3.84 -0.11
N SER A 56 -16.02 2.53 -0.36
CA SER A 56 -15.58 1.56 0.65
C SER A 56 -14.64 0.55 0.04
N TYR A 57 -13.81 -0.05 0.89
CA TYR A 57 -12.96 -1.17 0.52
C TYR A 57 -12.76 -2.09 1.71
N SER A 58 -12.46 -3.36 1.45
CA SER A 58 -12.17 -4.32 2.51
C SER A 58 -10.76 -4.86 2.39
N VAL A 59 -10.15 -5.11 3.54
CA VAL A 59 -8.88 -5.86 3.67
C VAL A 59 -9.16 -7.07 4.53
N SER A 60 -8.68 -8.23 4.10
CA SER A 60 -8.83 -9.47 4.86
C SER A 60 -7.57 -10.32 4.78
N GLY A 61 -7.44 -11.26 5.69
CA GLY A 61 -6.36 -12.23 5.66
C GLY A 61 -6.51 -13.29 6.73
N THR A 62 -5.77 -14.38 6.57
CA THR A 62 -5.75 -15.49 7.51
C THR A 62 -4.30 -15.89 7.73
N LEU A 63 -3.78 -15.72 8.95
CA LEU A 63 -2.40 -16.12 9.27
C LEU A 63 -2.15 -17.58 8.85
N PRO A 64 -0.98 -17.88 8.26
CA PRO A 64 -0.70 -19.19 7.65
C PRO A 64 -0.41 -20.30 8.68
N TYR A 65 -0.56 -20.04 9.98
CA TYR A 65 -0.30 -21.03 11.03
C TYR A 65 -1.60 -21.68 11.54
N GLY A 66 -1.46 -22.91 12.03
CA GLY A 66 -2.55 -23.66 12.63
C GLY A 66 -3.03 -23.04 13.96
N PRO A 67 -4.17 -23.53 14.49
CA PRO A 67 -4.78 -22.99 15.70
C PRO A 67 -3.82 -23.05 16.91
N GLY A 68 -3.68 -21.93 17.62
CA GLY A 68 -2.91 -21.81 18.86
C GLY A 68 -2.54 -20.36 19.17
N CYS A 69 -2.45 -20.02 20.45
CA CYS A 69 -1.99 -18.71 20.93
C CYS A 69 -0.50 -18.77 21.31
N ASN A 70 0.38 -18.75 20.30
CA ASN A 70 1.84 -18.74 20.46
C ASN A 70 2.42 -17.32 20.60
N ILE A 71 1.58 -16.29 20.74
CA ILE A 71 1.97 -14.88 20.91
C ILE A 71 2.72 -14.39 19.67
N VAL A 72 2.21 -14.73 18.50
CA VAL A 72 2.64 -14.10 17.25
C VAL A 72 1.81 -12.84 17.08
N ASN A 73 2.46 -11.69 16.91
CA ASN A 73 1.81 -10.45 16.53
C ASN A 73 2.55 -9.87 15.32
N ILE A 74 1.79 -9.50 14.29
CA ILE A 74 2.29 -8.70 13.17
C ILE A 74 1.42 -7.46 13.00
N THR A 75 2.10 -6.32 12.84
CA THR A 75 1.48 -5.04 12.56
C THR A 75 1.76 -4.63 11.12
N PHE A 76 0.73 -4.16 10.42
CA PHE A 76 0.85 -3.46 9.15
C PHE A 76 0.48 -1.98 9.32
N LEU A 77 1.32 -1.08 8.83
CA LEU A 77 1.08 0.35 8.84
C LEU A 77 0.38 0.81 7.57
N GLY A 78 -0.74 1.50 7.74
CA GLY A 78 -1.44 2.22 6.69
C GLY A 78 -0.89 3.63 6.51
N SER A 79 -0.69 4.04 5.26
CA SER A 79 -0.31 5.40 4.88
C SER A 79 -1.10 5.85 3.66
N LYS A 80 -1.21 7.17 3.44
CA LYS A 80 -1.94 7.76 2.31
C LYS A 80 -0.99 8.56 1.45
N GLU A 81 -1.16 8.46 0.14
CA GLU A 81 -0.39 9.22 -0.84
C GLU A 81 -1.33 9.77 -1.93
N GLY A 82 -0.99 10.93 -2.52
CA GLY A 82 -1.79 11.60 -3.56
C GLY A 82 -2.79 12.61 -2.99
N THR A 83 -3.95 12.72 -3.64
CA THR A 83 -5.03 13.62 -3.21
C THR A 83 -5.47 13.31 -1.78
N ASN A 84 -5.83 14.35 -1.03
CA ASN A 84 -6.23 14.19 0.37
C ASN A 84 -7.51 13.36 0.48
N VAL A 85 -7.44 12.28 1.26
CA VAL A 85 -8.55 11.39 1.56
C VAL A 85 -8.64 11.16 3.07
N THR A 86 -9.87 10.98 3.54
CA THR A 86 -10.16 10.58 4.92
C THR A 86 -10.60 9.13 4.91
N ILE A 87 -10.09 8.34 5.85
CA ILE A 87 -10.44 6.93 6.00
C ILE A 87 -10.95 6.76 7.43
N SER A 88 -12.13 6.18 7.58
CA SER A 88 -12.66 5.85 8.90
C SER A 88 -11.99 4.60 9.45
N SER A 89 -12.02 4.41 10.77
CA SER A 89 -11.80 3.07 11.34
C SER A 89 -12.79 2.09 10.73
N GLY A 90 -12.39 0.83 10.69
CA GLY A 90 -13.16 -0.24 10.10
C GLY A 90 -14.32 -0.70 10.97
N SER A 91 -15.29 -1.34 10.31
CA SER A 91 -16.50 -1.93 10.89
C SER A 91 -16.28 -2.84 12.12
N ASN A 92 -15.13 -3.51 12.21
CA ASN A 92 -14.82 -4.45 13.30
C ASN A 92 -13.84 -3.86 14.33
N GLY A 93 -13.69 -2.53 14.36
CA GLY A 93 -12.79 -1.83 15.27
C GLY A 93 -11.34 -1.76 14.78
N GLY A 94 -11.06 -2.23 13.56
CA GLY A 94 -9.74 -2.11 12.94
C GLY A 94 -9.38 -0.65 12.69
N ASN A 95 -8.14 -0.27 12.97
CA ASN A 95 -7.63 1.05 12.65
C ASN A 95 -7.04 1.01 11.24
N TRP A 96 -7.52 1.83 10.29
CA TRP A 96 -6.97 1.81 8.93
C TRP A 96 -5.46 2.09 8.90
N GLY A 97 -4.96 2.87 9.86
CA GLY A 97 -3.54 3.22 10.00
C GLY A 97 -2.69 2.09 10.59
N THR A 98 -3.32 1.10 11.22
CA THR A 98 -2.65 -0.01 11.90
C THR A 98 -3.50 -1.28 11.85
N LEU A 99 -3.10 -2.26 11.06
CA LEU A 99 -3.71 -3.58 11.04
C LEU A 99 -2.88 -4.51 11.91
N ASP A 100 -3.40 -4.90 13.05
CA ASP A 100 -2.76 -5.85 13.96
C ASP A 100 -3.39 -7.23 13.80
N LEU A 101 -2.56 -8.22 13.50
CA LEU A 101 -2.96 -9.63 13.45
C LEU A 101 -2.20 -10.38 14.52
N ASP A 102 -2.92 -11.20 15.29
CA ASP A 102 -2.34 -12.13 16.23
C ASP A 102 -2.84 -13.56 15.97
N ASP A 103 -2.11 -14.56 16.45
CA ASP A 103 -2.44 -15.96 16.24
C ASP A 103 -3.62 -16.47 17.08
N CYS A 104 -4.05 -15.72 18.09
CA CYS A 104 -5.30 -15.98 18.81
C CYS A 104 -6.52 -15.59 17.97
N PHE A 105 -6.38 -14.58 17.10
CA PHE A 105 -7.36 -14.11 16.14
C PHE A 105 -6.77 -14.15 14.74
N PRO A 106 -6.50 -15.36 14.21
CA PRO A 106 -5.71 -15.53 12.99
C PRO A 106 -6.43 -15.00 11.74
N ASN A 107 -7.72 -14.69 11.83
CA ASN A 107 -8.51 -14.14 10.76
C ASN A 107 -8.71 -12.65 10.97
N TYR A 108 -8.25 -11.86 10.01
CA TYR A 108 -8.53 -10.45 9.90
C TYR A 108 -9.53 -10.22 8.76
N SER A 109 -10.54 -9.40 9.00
CA SER A 109 -11.43 -8.91 7.96
C SER A 109 -12.05 -7.62 8.42
N ASP A 110 -11.79 -6.52 7.70
CA ASP A 110 -12.43 -5.25 7.98
C ASP A 110 -12.74 -4.47 6.71
N SER A 111 -13.82 -3.69 6.78
CA SER A 111 -14.26 -2.78 5.74
C SER A 111 -14.07 -1.35 6.20
N PHE A 112 -13.43 -0.55 5.36
CA PHE A 112 -13.09 0.84 5.60
C PHE A 112 -13.87 1.73 4.65
N ASN A 113 -14.46 2.81 5.19
CA ASN A 113 -15.02 3.86 4.37
C ASN A 113 -13.94 4.90 4.07
N ILE A 114 -13.92 5.36 2.82
CA ILE A 114 -13.00 6.36 2.33
C ILE A 114 -13.77 7.51 1.69
N SER A 115 -13.40 8.74 2.00
CA SER A 115 -14.03 9.94 1.46
C SER A 115 -12.99 10.97 1.04
N GLY A 116 -13.40 11.91 0.20
CA GLY A 116 -12.56 13.01 -0.25
C GLY A 116 -13.39 14.06 -0.98
N SER A 117 -12.96 15.32 -0.87
CA SER A 117 -13.67 16.48 -1.42
C SER A 117 -13.00 17.09 -2.64
N THR A 118 -11.84 16.56 -3.05
CA THR A 118 -11.06 17.08 -4.18
C THR A 118 -10.91 15.98 -5.21
N PRO A 119 -11.25 16.23 -6.48
CA PRO A 119 -10.98 15.28 -7.56
C PRO A 119 -9.49 14.96 -7.68
N GLY A 120 -9.17 13.73 -8.08
CA GLY A 120 -7.80 13.28 -8.27
C GLY A 120 -7.61 11.82 -7.87
N LYS A 121 -6.34 11.41 -7.84
CA LYS A 121 -5.97 10.03 -7.48
C LYS A 121 -5.28 10.01 -6.13
N ALA A 122 -5.63 9.00 -5.35
CA ALA A 122 -4.99 8.71 -4.09
C ALA A 122 -4.71 7.22 -3.99
N ARG A 123 -3.87 6.85 -3.04
CA ARG A 123 -3.67 5.46 -2.68
C ARG A 123 -3.50 5.28 -1.19
N VAL A 124 -4.01 4.17 -0.69
CA VAL A 124 -3.77 3.69 0.67
C VAL A 124 -2.73 2.58 0.59
N VAL A 125 -1.60 2.76 1.25
CA VAL A 125 -0.46 1.85 1.17
C VAL A 125 -0.28 1.17 2.51
N TYR A 126 -0.32 -0.17 2.50
CA TYR A 126 -0.11 -1.01 3.67
C TYR A 126 1.28 -1.61 3.64
N ARG A 127 2.06 -1.38 4.71
CA ARG A 127 3.45 -1.81 4.82
C ARG A 127 3.68 -2.62 6.08
N VAL A 128 4.57 -3.59 6.01
CA VAL A 128 5.04 -4.35 7.17
C VAL A 128 5.72 -3.41 8.18
N PHE A 129 5.29 -3.43 9.44
CA PHE A 129 5.92 -2.62 10.48
C PHE A 129 7.32 -3.14 10.83
N ASN A 130 8.15 -2.31 11.47
CA ASN A 130 9.57 -2.63 11.69
C ASN A 130 9.82 -3.73 12.73
N ASN A 131 8.79 -4.16 13.47
CA ASN A 131 8.90 -5.11 14.59
C ASN A 131 8.54 -6.55 14.20
N VAL A 132 8.71 -6.97 12.94
CA VAL A 132 8.43 -8.35 12.57
C VAL A 132 9.40 -9.31 13.24
N TYR A 133 8.83 -10.22 14.05
CA TYR A 133 9.55 -11.40 14.50
C TYR A 133 9.75 -12.36 13.31
N ASN A 134 10.88 -12.17 12.64
CA ASN A 134 11.29 -12.91 11.43
C ASN A 134 11.28 -14.44 11.60
N GLY A 135 11.36 -14.94 12.84
CA GLY A 135 11.29 -16.37 13.12
C GLY A 135 9.96 -17.02 12.74
N TRP A 136 8.85 -16.29 12.84
CA TRP A 136 7.55 -16.80 12.40
C TRP A 136 7.37 -16.55 10.91
N PHE A 137 7.64 -15.34 10.45
CA PHE A 137 7.43 -14.92 9.07
C PHE A 137 8.76 -14.66 8.33
N PRO A 138 9.49 -15.71 7.92
CA PRO A 138 10.84 -15.58 7.37
C PRO A 138 10.88 -14.80 6.04
N ASP A 139 9.77 -14.77 5.32
CA ASP A 139 9.65 -14.12 4.02
C ASP A 139 9.24 -12.63 4.13
N LEU A 140 8.87 -12.16 5.32
CA LEU A 140 8.45 -10.77 5.52
C LEU A 140 9.61 -9.88 5.89
N LYS A 141 9.70 -8.74 5.20
CA LYS A 141 10.72 -7.73 5.46
C LYS A 141 10.08 -6.48 6.05
N ALA A 142 10.74 -5.89 7.04
CA ALA A 142 10.35 -4.58 7.55
C ALA A 142 10.23 -3.55 6.39
N GLY A 143 9.13 -2.80 6.36
CA GLY A 143 8.85 -1.80 5.32
C GLY A 143 8.34 -2.35 3.99
N GLN A 144 8.25 -3.67 3.81
CA GLN A 144 7.69 -4.30 2.61
C GLN A 144 6.25 -3.81 2.38
N ILE A 145 5.96 -3.35 1.16
CA ILE A 145 4.60 -2.96 0.76
C ILE A 145 3.84 -4.22 0.37
N ILE A 146 2.82 -4.58 1.13
CA ILE A 146 2.05 -5.81 0.93
C ILE A 146 0.73 -5.58 0.20
N GLY A 147 0.26 -4.34 0.16
CA GLY A 147 -1.04 -4.00 -0.39
C GLY A 147 -1.17 -2.53 -0.69
N VAL A 148 -1.85 -2.23 -1.79
CA VAL A 148 -2.18 -0.87 -2.21
C VAL A 148 -3.63 -0.83 -2.63
N VAL A 149 -4.39 0.09 -2.04
CA VAL A 149 -5.76 0.38 -2.45
C VAL A 149 -5.72 1.64 -3.30
N ASN A 150 -6.00 1.49 -4.59
CA ASN A 150 -6.08 2.62 -5.51
C ASN A 150 -7.43 3.32 -5.36
N VAL A 151 -7.41 4.65 -5.37
CA VAL A 151 -8.58 5.49 -5.17
C VAL A 151 -8.65 6.54 -6.26
N THR A 152 -9.81 6.67 -6.89
CA THR A 152 -10.07 7.72 -7.88
C THR A 152 -11.29 8.54 -7.46
N ILE A 153 -11.08 9.83 -7.28
CA ILE A 153 -12.13 10.80 -6.96
C ILE A 153 -12.46 11.56 -8.24
N THR A 154 -13.68 11.41 -8.75
CA THR A 154 -14.13 12.11 -9.96
C THR A 154 -14.72 13.47 -9.60
N ALA A 155 -14.72 14.42 -10.55
CA ALA A 155 -15.48 15.65 -10.41
C ALA A 155 -17.00 15.35 -10.48
N ASP A 156 -17.78 16.22 -9.83
CA ASP A 156 -19.25 16.25 -9.98
C ASP A 156 -19.69 16.67 -11.39
#